data_AF-A0A1I7X4Z2-F1
#
_entry.id   AF-A0A1I7X4Z2-F1
#
_cell.length_a   1.000
_cell.length_b   1.000
_cell.length_c   1.000
_cell.angle_alpha   90.00
_cell.angle_beta   90.00
_cell.angle_gamma   90.00
#
_symmetry.space_group_name_H-M   'P 1'
#
loop_
_entity.id
_entity.type
_entity.pdbx_description
1 polymer ?
#
loop_
_entity_poly.entity_id
_entity_poly.type
_entity_poly.pdbx_seq_one_letter_code
_entity_poly.pdbx_strand_id
1 'polypeptide(L)'
;MRSLKLEYHVANMPFVDQCRKAKMARGSLLNDIEKGQNLTFSDVGLNRTEIEKKVSRSRTAVANFLRASGEYEIKKSAERLTKLGKREKRRITMMA
;
A
#
# COMPACT_ATOMS: atom_id res chain seq x y z
N MET A 1 -26.29 25.12 -22.80
CA MET A 1 -24.90 24.65 -23.00
C MET A 1 -24.04 24.96 -21.75
N ARG A 2 -24.15 24.17 -20.68
CA ARG A 2 -23.31 24.30 -19.46
C ARG A 2 -22.69 22.96 -19.00
N SER A 3 -22.72 21.91 -19.82
CA SER A 3 -22.27 20.56 -19.45
C SER A 3 -20.80 20.28 -19.77
N LEU A 4 -20.24 20.92 -20.81
CA LEU A 4 -18.89 20.59 -21.32
C LEU A 4 -17.75 21.13 -20.46
N LYS A 5 -18.02 22.09 -19.56
CA LYS A 5 -16.98 22.73 -18.74
C LYS A 5 -16.51 21.82 -17.59
N LEU A 6 -17.39 20.95 -17.09
CA LEU A 6 -17.05 19.98 -16.04
C LEU A 6 -16.21 18.81 -16.58
N GLU A 7 -16.53 18.30 -17.77
CA GLU A 7 -15.78 17.23 -18.41
C GLU A 7 -14.33 17.65 -18.72
N TYR A 8 -14.12 18.89 -19.17
CA TYR A 8 -12.78 19.42 -19.43
C TYR A 8 -11.95 19.65 -18.17
N HIS A 9 -12.57 19.97 -17.03
CA HIS A 9 -11.87 20.15 -15.76
C HIS A 9 -11.41 18.82 -15.15
N VAL A 10 -12.13 17.71 -15.38
CA VAL A 10 -11.73 16.37 -14.93
C VAL A 10 -10.57 15.84 -15.77
N ALA A 11 -10.58 16.07 -17.09
CA ALA A 11 -9.50 15.64 -17.99
C ALA A 11 -8.18 16.41 -17.79
N ASN A 12 -8.22 17.60 -17.17
CA ASN A 12 -7.07 18.49 -16.95
C ASN A 12 -6.69 18.65 -15.47
N MET A 13 -6.87 17.62 -14.63
CA MET A 13 -6.02 17.56 -13.44
C MET A 13 -4.61 17.26 -13.94
N PRO A 14 -3.63 18.18 -13.82
CA PRO A 14 -2.26 17.85 -14.18
C PRO A 14 -1.88 16.67 -13.32
N PHE A 15 -1.56 15.54 -13.96
CA PHE A 15 -0.93 14.41 -13.32
C PHE A 15 0.34 14.97 -12.67
N VAL A 16 0.21 15.30 -11.38
CA VAL A 16 1.22 16.00 -10.62
C VAL A 16 2.48 15.14 -10.71
N ASP A 17 3.48 15.63 -11.44
CA ASP A 17 4.81 15.03 -11.50
C ASP A 17 5.52 15.31 -10.18
N GLN A 18 4.98 14.73 -9.12
CA GLN A 18 5.63 14.58 -7.85
C GLN A 18 6.20 13.17 -7.85
N CYS A 19 7.52 13.07 -7.94
CA CYS A 19 8.29 12.78 -6.74
C CYS A 19 9.70 12.34 -7.12
N ARG A 20 10.69 13.18 -6.82
CA ARG A 20 11.97 12.63 -6.34
C ARG A 20 11.69 12.05 -4.94
N LYS A 21 11.07 10.87 -4.89
CA LYS A 21 10.72 10.17 -3.63
C LYS A 21 11.99 9.54 -3.08
N ALA A 22 12.24 9.75 -1.78
CA ALA A 22 13.31 9.06 -1.06
C ALA A 22 13.15 7.53 -1.22
N LYS A 23 14.27 6.80 -1.40
CA LYS A 23 14.25 5.33 -1.43
C LYS A 23 13.67 4.83 -0.10
N MET A 24 12.45 4.28 -0.15
CA MET A 24 11.78 3.77 1.04
C MET A 24 12.50 2.54 1.59
N ALA A 25 12.39 2.33 2.91
CA ALA A 25 12.94 1.16 3.58
C ALA A 25 12.39 -0.13 2.93
N ARG A 26 13.31 -1.05 2.63
CA ARG A 26 12.99 -2.34 2.02
C ARG A 26 12.05 -3.12 2.94
N GLY A 27 10.94 -3.61 2.39
CA GLY A 27 9.95 -4.41 3.13
C GLY A 27 8.82 -3.63 3.80
N SER A 28 8.76 -2.31 3.62
CA SER A 28 7.57 -1.53 4.02
C SER A 28 6.36 -1.90 3.16
N LEU A 29 5.18 -2.01 3.80
CA LEU A 29 3.90 -2.18 3.13
C LEU A 29 3.57 -0.94 2.26
N LEU A 30 2.68 -1.13 1.28
CA LEU A 30 2.11 -0.02 0.53
C LEU A 30 1.26 0.84 1.47
N ASN A 31 1.45 2.15 1.41
CA ASN A 31 0.56 3.06 2.14
C ASN A 31 -0.77 3.24 1.40
N ASP A 32 -1.78 3.81 2.06
CA ASP A 32 -3.13 3.92 1.48
C ASP A 32 -3.19 4.81 0.23
N ILE A 33 -2.32 5.82 0.15
CA ILE A 33 -2.19 6.68 -1.04
C ILE A 33 -1.64 5.86 -2.22
N GLU A 34 -0.60 5.06 -1.99
CA GLU A 34 0.01 4.18 -2.99
C GLU A 34 -0.97 3.09 -3.42
N LYS A 35 -1.75 2.52 -2.49
CA LYS A 35 -2.83 1.58 -2.82
C LYS A 35 -3.86 2.24 -3.74
N GLY A 36 -4.32 3.44 -3.40
CA GLY A 36 -5.25 4.21 -4.22
C GLY A 36 -4.68 4.48 -5.63
N GLN A 37 -3.43 4.94 -5.71
CA GLN A 37 -2.72 5.17 -6.97
C GLN A 37 -2.62 3.89 -7.82
N ASN A 38 -2.27 2.75 -7.22
CA ASN A 38 -2.21 1.48 -7.94
C ASN A 38 -3.56 1.09 -8.55
N LEU A 39 -4.66 1.27 -7.81
CA LEU A 39 -6.02 1.00 -8.32
C LEU A 39 -6.38 1.96 -9.45
N THR A 40 -6.28 3.27 -9.22
CA THR A 40 -6.60 4.29 -10.23
C THR A 40 -5.79 4.10 -11.52
N PHE A 41 -4.50 3.80 -11.43
CA PHE A 41 -3.68 3.57 -12.63
C PHE A 41 -4.03 2.27 -13.36
N SER A 42 -4.40 1.22 -12.61
CA SER A 42 -4.88 -0.03 -13.21
C SER A 42 -6.22 0.18 -13.94
N ASP A 43 -7.12 0.97 -13.36
CA ASP A 43 -8.44 1.25 -13.95
C ASP A 43 -8.33 2.07 -15.24
N VAL A 44 -7.35 2.98 -15.31
CA VAL A 44 -7.01 3.75 -16.52
C VAL A 44 -6.23 2.91 -17.55
N GLY A 45 -5.91 1.65 -17.25
CA GLY A 45 -5.29 0.71 -18.18
C GLY A 45 -3.77 0.81 -18.29
N LEU A 46 -3.09 1.43 -17.33
CA LEU A 46 -1.62 1.50 -17.33
C LEU A 46 -1.01 0.12 -17.10
N ASN A 47 0.10 -0.16 -17.76
CA ASN A 47 0.80 -1.41 -17.57
C ASN A 47 1.54 -1.43 -16.22
N ARG A 48 1.81 -2.64 -15.68
CA ARG A 48 2.46 -2.78 -14.36
C ARG A 48 3.82 -2.06 -14.26
N THR A 49 4.55 -1.95 -15.36
CA THR A 49 5.86 -1.28 -15.42
C THR A 49 5.72 0.24 -15.37
N GLU A 50 4.67 0.80 -15.96
CA GLU A 50 4.33 2.23 -15.87
C GLU A 50 3.87 2.58 -14.46
N ILE A 51 3.03 1.73 -13.87
CA ILE A 51 2.59 1.86 -12.47
C ILE A 51 3.79 1.82 -11.51
N GLU A 52 4.70 0.87 -11.70
CA GLU A 52 5.95 0.75 -10.94
C GLU A 52 6.74 2.07 -10.91
N LYS A 53 6.96 2.67 -12.09
CA LYS A 53 7.69 3.93 -12.25
C LYS A 53 6.96 5.09 -11.57
N LYS A 54 5.65 5.17 -11.72
CA LYS A 54 4.83 6.26 -11.14
C LYS A 54 4.75 6.18 -9.61
N VAL A 55 4.53 4.99 -9.06
CA VAL A 55 4.38 4.78 -7.61
C VAL A 55 5.76 4.70 -6.92
N SER A 56 6.84 4.50 -7.68
CA SER A 56 8.21 4.30 -7.16
C SER A 56 8.31 3.10 -6.20
N ARG A 57 7.55 2.04 -6.48
CA ARG A 57 7.53 0.77 -5.73
C ARG A 57 7.93 -0.37 -6.65
N SER A 58 8.37 -1.50 -6.12
CA SER A 58 8.83 -2.61 -6.97
C SER A 58 7.69 -3.21 -7.79
N ARG A 59 8.02 -3.69 -8.99
CA ARG A 59 7.06 -4.41 -9.85
C ARG A 59 6.34 -5.55 -9.13
N THR A 60 7.06 -6.24 -8.25
CA THR A 60 6.53 -7.35 -7.44
C THR A 60 5.51 -6.89 -6.41
N ALA A 61 5.75 -5.76 -5.73
CA ALA A 61 4.80 -5.21 -4.76
C ALA A 61 3.51 -4.77 -5.45
N VAL A 62 3.63 -4.09 -6.59
CA VAL A 62 2.50 -3.69 -7.45
C VAL A 62 1.71 -4.92 -7.90
N ALA A 63 2.38 -5.93 -8.45
CA ALA A 63 1.71 -7.13 -8.93
C ALA A 63 1.00 -7.91 -7.81
N ASN A 64 1.63 -8.04 -6.64
CA ASN A 64 1.03 -8.71 -5.49
C ASN A 64 -0.21 -7.97 -4.98
N PHE A 65 -0.16 -6.64 -4.93
CA PHE A 65 -1.30 -5.83 -4.52
C PHE A 65 -2.46 -5.92 -5.53
N LEU A 66 -2.20 -5.72 -6.83
CA LEU A 66 -3.26 -5.78 -7.85
C LEU A 66 -3.91 -7.16 -7.95
N ARG A 67 -3.17 -8.24 -7.64
CA ARG A 67 -3.70 -9.60 -7.63
C ARG A 67 -4.64 -9.87 -6.46
N ALA A 68 -4.42 -9.22 -5.31
CA ALA A 68 -5.09 -9.55 -4.06
C ALA A 68 -5.32 -8.30 -3.20
N SER A 69 -5.87 -7.25 -3.79
CA SER A 69 -6.00 -5.93 -3.14
C SER A 69 -6.86 -5.99 -1.88
N GLY A 70 -7.91 -6.81 -1.89
CA GLY A 70 -8.77 -7.04 -0.72
C GLY A 70 -8.11 -7.83 0.41
N GLU A 71 -7.07 -8.63 0.12
CA GLU A 71 -6.41 -9.51 1.11
C GLU A 71 -5.01 -9.04 1.50
N TYR A 72 -4.51 -7.97 0.88
CA TYR A 72 -3.11 -7.58 0.91
C TYR A 72 -2.52 -7.42 2.32
N GLU A 73 -3.33 -6.96 3.28
CA GLU A 73 -2.93 -6.72 4.67
C GLU A 73 -3.63 -7.63 5.69
N ILE A 74 -4.50 -8.53 5.21
CA ILE A 74 -5.29 -9.38 6.10
C ILE A 74 -4.40 -10.46 6.76
N LYS A 75 -3.31 -10.84 6.10
CA LYS A 75 -2.37 -11.86 6.63
C LYS A 75 -1.58 -11.32 7.81
N LYS A 76 -2.02 -11.70 9.02
CA LYS A 76 -1.26 -11.50 10.26
C LYS A 76 -0.10 -12.49 10.33
N SER A 77 1.07 -12.03 10.75
CA SER A 77 2.15 -12.93 11.16
C SER A 77 1.77 -13.58 12.49
N ALA A 78 2.11 -14.86 12.66
CA ALA A 78 2.04 -15.49 13.97
C ALA A 78 3.04 -14.77 14.89
N GLU A 79 2.57 -14.30 16.03
CA GLU A 79 3.44 -13.68 17.02
C GLU A 79 4.46 -14.72 17.51
N ARG A 80 5.72 -14.29 17.64
CA ARG A 80 6.78 -15.16 18.16
C ARG A 80 6.41 -15.59 19.58
N LEU A 81 6.31 -16.90 19.79
CA LEU A 81 6.02 -17.44 21.11
C LEU A 81 7.06 -16.96 22.14
N THR A 82 6.56 -16.42 23.26
CA THR A 82 7.42 -16.02 24.38
C THR A 82 7.93 -17.26 25.10
N LYS A 83 9.20 -17.26 25.49
CA LYS A 83 9.84 -18.39 26.21
C LYS A 83 9.14 -18.76 27.53
N LEU A 84 8.52 -17.78 28.19
CA LEU A 84 7.82 -17.98 29.46
C LEU A 84 6.39 -18.49 29.22
N GLY A 85 6.06 -19.60 29.88
CA GLY A 85 4.71 -20.13 29.91
C GLY A 85 3.74 -19.23 30.69
N LYS A 86 2.44 -19.38 30.45
CA LYS A 86 1.37 -18.60 31.12
C LYS A 86 1.49 -18.62 32.65
N ARG A 87 1.84 -19.79 33.22
CA ARG A 87 1.99 -19.98 34.67
C ARG A 87 3.18 -19.21 35.25
N GLU A 88 4.29 -19.20 34.52
CA GLU A 88 5.52 -18.56 34.97
C GLU A 88 5.36 -17.04 34.95
N LYS A 89 4.73 -16.48 33.92
CA LYS A 89 4.33 -15.06 33.89
C LYS A 89 3.48 -14.68 35.12
N ARG A 90 2.47 -15.51 35.46
CA ARG A 90 1.62 -15.27 36.65
C ARG A 90 2.42 -15.29 37.96
N ARG A 91 3.40 -16.18 38.10
CA ARG A 91 4.25 -16.24 39.30
C ARG A 91 5.07 -14.96 39.46
N ILE A 92 5.68 -14.48 38.38
CA ILE A 92 6.48 -13.25 38.39
C ILE A 92 5.63 -12.04 38.77
N THR A 93 4.43 -11.90 38.19
CA THR A 93 3.52 -10.78 38.50
C THR A 93 3.04 -10.78 39.95
N MET A 94 2.79 -11.94 40.56
CA MET A 94 2.36 -12.00 41.97
C MET A 94 3.48 -11.74 42.98
N MET A 95 4.75 -11.80 42.54
CA MET A 95 5.90 -11.51 43.40
C MET A 95 6.35 -10.04 43.34
N ALA A 96 5.75 -9.23 42.45
CA ALA A 96 6.01 -7.80 42.31
C ALA A 96 5.02 -6.99 43.17
#